data_AF-A0A7J2JH55-F1
#
_entry.id   AF-A0A7J2JH55-F1
#
_cell.length_a   1.000
_cell.length_b   1.000
_cell.length_c   1.000
_cell.angle_alpha   90.00
_cell.angle_beta   90.00
_cell.angle_gamma   90.00
#
_symmetry.space_group_name_H-M   'P 1'
#
loop_
_entity.id
_entity.type
_entity.pdbx_description
1 polymer ?
#
loop_
_entity_poly.entity_id
_entity_poly.type
_entity_poly.pdbx_seq_one_letter_code
_entity_poly.pdbx_strand_id
1 'polypeptide(L)'
;MNWRVLPGILGVVVIYLCITLSIMLSPWFSWTANALSDLGHPAKSTAAPIFNFGLAAGGILVALYAVSAMAGRAKYSAILLAVTGISLTLVGVFNESWGWLHFAVSVVFFSFACLTLFAYSIEMRSLLAALSAIIGLLAWFFFWLDISQLGVAVPELISSLAATAWFLYDNYLSIQKPVAAKA
;
A
#
# COMPACT_ATOMS: atom_id res chain seq x y z
N MET A 1 11.52 0.23 22.91
CA MET A 1 10.89 0.37 21.58
C MET A 1 9.91 -0.78 21.40
N ASN A 2 8.65 -0.50 21.05
CA ASN A 2 7.66 -1.55 20.83
C ASN A 2 7.98 -2.29 19.51
N TRP A 3 8.65 -3.44 19.59
CA TRP A 3 9.12 -4.20 18.42
C TRP A 3 8.00 -4.54 17.44
N ARG A 4 6.75 -4.61 17.92
CA ARG A 4 5.55 -4.89 17.13
C ARG A 4 5.26 -3.83 16.08
N VAL A 5 5.78 -2.61 16.24
CA VAL A 5 5.60 -1.50 15.29
C VAL A 5 6.65 -1.55 14.16
N LEU A 6 7.81 -2.16 14.39
CA LEU A 6 8.92 -2.17 13.43
C LEU A 6 8.54 -2.75 12.05
N PRO A 7 7.74 -3.82 11.93
CA PRO A 7 7.33 -4.32 10.63
C PRO A 7 6.62 -3.25 9.78
N GLY A 8 5.79 -2.39 10.39
CA GLY A 8 5.06 -1.36 9.65
C GLY A 8 6.00 -0.34 9.01
N ILE A 9 6.92 0.22 9.80
CA ILE A 9 7.90 1.19 9.32
C ILE A 9 8.82 0.58 8.27
N LEU A 10 9.35 -0.63 8.54
CA LEU A 10 10.22 -1.34 7.59
C LEU A 10 9.48 -1.67 6.29
N GLY A 11 8.20 -2.06 6.38
CA GLY A 11 7.37 -2.36 5.21
C GLY A 11 7.25 -1.15 4.28
N VAL A 12 6.94 0.03 4.82
CA VAL A 12 6.89 1.28 4.05
C VAL A 12 8.23 1.61 3.41
N VAL A 13 9.32 1.51 4.17
CA VAL A 13 10.67 1.79 3.64
C VAL A 13 11.01 0.84 2.48
N VAL A 14 10.77 -0.46 2.64
CA VAL A 14 11.05 -1.48 1.60
C VAL A 14 10.22 -1.20 0.33
N ILE A 15 8.92 -0.93 0.47
CA ILE A 15 8.03 -0.66 -0.68
C ILE A 15 8.55 0.54 -1.48
N TYR A 16 8.69 1.70 -0.83
CA TYR A 16 9.02 2.93 -1.55
C TYR A 16 10.47 2.97 -2.04
N LEU A 17 11.41 2.35 -1.31
CA LEU A 17 12.79 2.21 -1.80
C LEU A 17 12.82 1.37 -3.07
N CYS A 18 12.17 0.21 -3.08
CA CYS A 18 12.13 -0.67 -4.25
C CYS A 18 11.38 -0.04 -5.43
N ILE A 19 10.25 0.64 -5.20
CA ILE A 19 9.53 1.38 -6.26
C ILE A 19 10.44 2.48 -6.84
N THR A 20 11.05 3.30 -6.00
CA THR A 20 11.92 4.41 -6.43
C THR A 20 13.10 3.89 -7.24
N LEU A 21 13.80 2.87 -6.73
CA LEU A 21 14.91 2.23 -7.44
C LEU A 21 14.45 1.65 -8.79
N SER A 22 13.25 1.05 -8.85
CA SER A 22 12.72 0.47 -10.08
C SER A 22 12.40 1.54 -11.13
N ILE A 23 11.86 2.69 -10.72
CA ILE A 23 11.66 3.85 -11.60
C ILE A 23 13.00 4.37 -12.11
N MET A 24 13.99 4.56 -11.23
CA MET A 24 15.32 5.04 -11.60
C MET A 24 16.04 4.12 -12.59
N LEU A 25 15.83 2.81 -12.48
CA LEU A 25 16.40 1.79 -13.36
C LEU A 25 15.58 1.56 -14.65
N SER A 26 14.45 2.25 -14.82
CA SER A 26 13.54 2.08 -15.96
C SER A 26 13.35 3.41 -16.71
N PRO A 27 14.31 3.87 -17.54
CA PRO A 27 14.23 5.17 -18.24
C PRO A 27 13.04 5.32 -19.19
N TRP A 28 12.41 4.21 -19.58
CA TRP A 28 11.22 4.17 -20.43
C TRP A 28 9.93 4.48 -19.66
N PHE A 29 9.96 4.46 -18.32
CA PHE A 29 8.77 4.70 -17.49
C PHE A 29 8.25 6.13 -17.68
N SER A 30 6.97 6.26 -17.98
CA SER A 30 6.26 7.51 -18.16
C SER A 30 5.02 7.58 -17.27
N TRP A 31 4.91 8.66 -16.49
CA TRP A 31 3.75 8.94 -15.65
C TRP A 31 2.45 9.12 -16.41
N THR A 32 2.50 9.45 -17.71
CA THR A 32 1.31 9.66 -18.55
C THR A 32 0.87 8.41 -19.29
N ALA A 33 1.71 7.37 -19.36
CA ALA A 33 1.43 6.19 -20.17
C ALA A 33 1.41 4.88 -19.37
N ASN A 34 2.10 4.81 -18.24
CA ASN A 34 2.34 3.55 -17.53
C ASN A 34 1.49 3.40 -16.27
N ALA A 35 1.32 2.14 -15.87
CA ALA A 35 1.02 1.76 -14.49
C ALA A 35 2.33 1.61 -13.70
N LEU A 36 2.31 1.74 -12.37
CA LEU A 36 3.51 1.39 -11.58
C LEU A 36 3.84 -0.09 -11.73
N SER A 37 2.83 -0.95 -11.86
CA SER A 37 2.99 -2.39 -12.06
C SER A 37 3.75 -2.77 -13.33
N ASP A 38 3.82 -1.90 -14.35
CA ASP A 38 4.65 -2.12 -15.54
C ASP A 38 6.13 -2.32 -15.15
N LEU A 39 6.59 -1.68 -14.08
CA LEU A 39 7.95 -1.86 -13.53
C LEU A 39 8.18 -3.29 -13.04
N GLY A 40 7.12 -4.00 -12.65
CA GLY A 40 7.13 -5.40 -12.22
C GLY A 40 7.09 -6.40 -13.37
N HIS A 41 6.94 -5.97 -14.62
CA HIS A 41 6.84 -6.90 -15.75
C HIS A 41 8.25 -7.37 -16.20
N PRO A 42 8.59 -8.68 -16.10
CA PRO A 42 9.94 -9.17 -16.40
C PRO A 42 10.39 -9.01 -17.86
N ALA A 43 9.46 -8.86 -18.81
CA ALA A 43 9.78 -8.63 -20.22
C ALA A 43 9.95 -7.14 -20.55
N LYS A 44 9.40 -6.23 -19.73
CA LYS A 44 9.47 -4.77 -19.94
C LYS A 44 10.55 -4.11 -19.08
N SER A 45 10.84 -4.67 -17.91
CA SER A 45 11.76 -4.07 -16.93
C SER A 45 12.80 -5.06 -16.42
N THR A 46 14.07 -4.68 -16.50
CA THR A 46 15.16 -5.34 -15.76
C THR A 46 15.04 -5.12 -14.24
N ALA A 47 14.26 -4.12 -13.81
CA ALA A 47 14.01 -3.84 -12.40
C ALA A 47 12.83 -4.65 -11.82
N ALA A 48 12.15 -5.47 -12.62
CA ALA A 48 11.01 -6.28 -12.18
C ALA A 48 11.27 -7.10 -10.89
N PRO A 49 12.43 -7.76 -10.70
CA PRO A 49 12.70 -8.45 -9.44
C PRO A 49 12.71 -7.52 -8.23
N ILE A 50 13.22 -6.29 -8.38
CA ILE A 50 13.31 -5.29 -7.29
C ILE A 50 11.91 -4.79 -6.94
N PHE A 51 11.13 -4.40 -7.95
CA PHE A 51 9.75 -3.92 -7.76
C PHE A 51 8.89 -4.98 -7.09
N ASN A 52 8.85 -6.19 -7.66
CA ASN A 52 8.03 -7.29 -7.18
C ASN A 52 8.44 -7.74 -5.78
N PHE A 53 9.74 -7.79 -5.48
CA PHE A 53 10.25 -8.05 -4.14
C PHE A 53 9.79 -6.98 -3.14
N GLY A 54 9.87 -5.70 -3.52
CA GLY A 54 9.42 -4.59 -2.68
C GLY A 54 7.96 -4.71 -2.28
N LEU A 55 7.08 -5.03 -3.24
CA LEU A 55 5.66 -5.25 -2.96
C LEU A 55 5.42 -6.50 -2.11
N ALA A 56 6.09 -7.61 -2.44
CA ALA A 56 5.95 -8.88 -1.72
C ALA A 56 6.42 -8.78 -0.26
N ALA A 57 7.66 -8.36 -0.04
CA ALA A 57 8.23 -8.22 1.29
C ALA A 57 7.52 -7.12 2.09
N GLY A 58 7.21 -5.99 1.45
CA GLY A 58 6.45 -4.90 2.05
C GLY A 58 5.06 -5.29 2.51
N GLY A 59 4.30 -6.00 1.66
CA GLY A 59 2.97 -6.50 1.97
C GLY A 59 2.96 -7.45 3.18
N ILE A 60 3.93 -8.37 3.25
CA ILE A 60 4.11 -9.26 4.41
C ILE A 60 4.37 -8.44 5.67
N LEU A 61 5.26 -7.46 5.62
CA LEU A 61 5.59 -6.60 6.75
C LEU A 61 4.40 -5.76 7.24
N VAL A 62 3.57 -5.24 6.32
CA VAL A 62 2.31 -4.56 6.64
C VAL A 62 1.31 -5.50 7.31
N ALA A 63 1.15 -6.73 6.82
CA ALA A 63 0.27 -7.71 7.44
C ALA A 63 0.75 -8.10 8.85
N LEU A 64 2.06 -8.24 9.06
CA LEU A 64 2.65 -8.47 10.39
C LEU A 64 2.38 -7.32 11.35
N TYR A 65 2.47 -6.07 10.89
CA TYR A 65 2.10 -4.89 11.70
C TYR A 65 0.63 -4.93 12.10
N ALA A 66 -0.26 -5.26 11.16
CA ALA A 66 -1.70 -5.33 11.41
C ALA A 66 -2.02 -6.31 12.56
N VAL A 67 -1.46 -7.51 12.50
CA VAL A 67 -1.69 -8.55 13.52
C VAL A 67 -1.00 -8.23 14.84
N SER A 68 0.25 -7.75 14.82
CA SER A 68 1.05 -7.62 16.04
C SER A 68 0.81 -6.32 16.81
N ALA A 69 0.51 -5.20 16.13
CA ALA A 69 0.41 -3.88 16.74
C ALA A 69 -0.99 -3.23 16.66
N MET A 70 -1.80 -3.54 15.64
CA MET A 70 -3.11 -2.91 15.45
C MET A 70 -4.28 -3.73 16.01
N ALA A 71 -4.22 -5.06 15.93
CA ALA A 71 -5.34 -5.96 16.25
C ALA A 71 -5.93 -5.77 17.66
N GLY A 72 -5.12 -5.37 18.64
CA GLY A 72 -5.58 -5.12 20.00
C GLY A 72 -6.36 -3.82 20.23
N ARG A 73 -6.36 -2.90 19.26
CA ARG A 73 -6.98 -1.57 19.38
C ARG A 73 -7.95 -1.21 18.26
N ALA A 74 -7.79 -1.77 17.07
CA ALA A 74 -8.68 -1.57 15.93
C ALA A 74 -8.85 -2.91 15.20
N LYS A 75 -9.79 -3.74 15.66
CA LYS A 75 -9.92 -5.15 15.28
C LYS A 75 -10.28 -5.29 13.80
N TYR A 76 -11.28 -4.54 13.33
CA TYR A 76 -11.76 -4.67 11.95
C TYR A 76 -10.74 -4.08 10.97
N SER A 77 -10.14 -2.94 11.33
CA SER A 77 -9.07 -2.29 10.59
C SER A 77 -7.86 -3.20 10.46
N ALA A 78 -7.47 -3.91 11.53
CA ALA A 78 -6.37 -4.86 11.49
C ALA A 78 -6.64 -6.03 10.54
N ILE A 79 -7.87 -6.57 10.52
CA ILE A 79 -8.24 -7.65 9.60
C ILE A 79 -8.14 -7.14 8.15
N LEU A 80 -8.74 -5.98 7.86
CA LEU A 80 -8.73 -5.39 6.52
C LEU A 80 -7.31 -5.01 6.08
N LEU A 81 -6.49 -4.47 6.98
CA LEU A 81 -5.10 -4.14 6.72
C LEU A 81 -4.25 -5.40 6.48
N ALA A 82 -4.52 -6.50 7.19
CA ALA A 82 -3.86 -7.77 6.93
C ALA A 82 -4.21 -8.29 5.53
N VAL A 83 -5.49 -8.23 5.12
CA VAL A 83 -5.91 -8.57 3.75
C VAL A 83 -5.26 -7.63 2.73
N THR A 84 -5.12 -6.34 3.06
CA THR A 84 -4.42 -5.35 2.22
C THR A 84 -2.94 -5.72 2.03
N GLY A 85 -2.23 -6.07 3.10
CA GLY A 85 -0.83 -6.52 3.01
C GLY A 85 -0.67 -7.84 2.25
N ILE A 86 -1.57 -8.80 2.46
CA ILE A 86 -1.56 -10.08 1.73
C ILE A 86 -1.83 -9.85 0.24
N SER A 87 -2.84 -9.06 -0.12
CA SER A 87 -3.13 -8.74 -1.52
C SER A 87 -1.99 -7.96 -2.19
N LEU A 88 -1.35 -7.01 -1.50
CA LEU A 88 -0.12 -6.37 -2.00
C LEU A 88 1.01 -7.38 -2.25
N THR A 89 1.12 -8.39 -1.39
CA THR A 89 2.08 -9.47 -1.59
C THR A 89 1.78 -10.24 -2.87
N LEU A 90 0.50 -10.54 -3.10
CA LEU A 90 0.03 -11.21 -4.31
C LEU A 90 0.23 -10.35 -5.57
N VAL A 91 0.10 -9.01 -5.49
CA VAL A 91 0.42 -8.09 -6.60
C VAL A 91 1.88 -8.22 -7.02
N GLY A 92 2.81 -8.34 -6.06
CA GLY A 92 4.23 -8.59 -6.35
C GLY A 92 4.49 -9.99 -6.93
N VAL A 93 3.79 -11.03 -6.44
CA VAL A 93 3.98 -12.42 -6.90
C VAL A 93 3.37 -12.64 -8.28
N PHE A 94 2.09 -12.29 -8.45
CA PHE A 94 1.38 -12.31 -9.72
C PHE A 94 1.60 -10.97 -10.41
N ASN A 95 2.85 -10.72 -10.83
CA ASN A 95 3.23 -9.48 -11.50
C ASN A 95 2.46 -9.26 -12.82
N GLU A 96 2.64 -8.09 -13.42
CA GLU A 96 1.91 -7.64 -14.62
C GLU A 96 1.87 -8.66 -15.79
N SER A 97 2.88 -9.53 -15.93
CA SER A 97 2.88 -10.57 -16.98
C SER A 97 1.76 -11.60 -16.85
N TRP A 98 1.13 -11.71 -15.68
CA TRP A 98 0.00 -12.60 -15.41
C TRP A 98 -1.34 -12.03 -15.89
N GLY A 99 -1.36 -10.83 -16.48
CA GLY A 99 -2.53 -10.23 -17.13
C GLY A 99 -3.72 -10.11 -16.18
N TRP A 100 -4.81 -10.83 -16.47
CA TRP A 100 -6.04 -10.76 -15.67
C TRP A 100 -5.78 -11.02 -14.17
N LEU A 101 -4.94 -12.01 -13.83
CA LEU A 101 -4.72 -12.37 -12.44
C LEU A 101 -4.07 -11.23 -11.66
N HIS A 102 -3.11 -10.54 -12.28
CA HIS A 102 -2.52 -9.32 -11.73
C HIS A 102 -3.58 -8.26 -11.50
N PHE A 103 -4.38 -7.96 -12.53
CA PHE A 103 -5.45 -6.97 -12.45
C PHE A 103 -6.40 -7.24 -11.26
N ALA A 104 -6.82 -8.48 -11.07
CA ALA A 104 -7.75 -8.82 -10.00
C ALA A 104 -7.16 -8.69 -8.60
N VAL A 105 -5.92 -9.14 -8.39
CA VAL A 105 -5.27 -8.97 -7.08
C VAL A 105 -4.97 -7.50 -6.79
N SER A 106 -4.71 -6.69 -7.82
CA SER A 106 -4.57 -5.22 -7.71
C SER A 106 -5.89 -4.56 -7.32
N VAL A 107 -7.02 -4.95 -7.93
CA VAL A 107 -8.36 -4.46 -7.54
C VAL A 107 -8.67 -4.82 -6.08
N VAL A 108 -8.37 -6.05 -5.66
CA VAL A 108 -8.53 -6.47 -4.26
C VAL A 108 -7.66 -5.60 -3.35
N PHE A 109 -6.39 -5.39 -3.68
CA PHE A 109 -5.48 -4.56 -2.91
C PHE A 109 -6.01 -3.13 -2.69
N PHE A 110 -6.34 -2.41 -3.77
CA PHE A 110 -6.81 -1.02 -3.66
C PHE A 110 -8.18 -0.92 -2.97
N SER A 111 -9.07 -1.89 -3.18
CA SER A 111 -10.37 -1.93 -2.51
C SER A 111 -10.20 -2.12 -1.00
N PHE A 112 -9.38 -3.09 -0.57
CA PHE A 112 -9.16 -3.36 0.85
C PHE A 112 -8.33 -2.27 1.52
N ALA A 113 -7.42 -1.60 0.81
CA ALA A 113 -6.72 -0.42 1.33
C ALA A 113 -7.72 0.71 1.64
N CYS A 114 -8.67 0.97 0.74
CA CYS A 114 -9.73 1.96 0.96
C CYS A 114 -10.65 1.56 2.12
N LEU A 115 -11.10 0.30 2.16
CA LEU A 115 -11.93 -0.22 3.25
C LEU A 115 -11.22 -0.15 4.61
N THR A 116 -9.91 -0.42 4.65
CA THR A 116 -9.07 -0.29 5.85
C THR A 116 -9.12 1.14 6.38
N LEU A 117 -8.97 2.14 5.51
CA LEU A 117 -8.99 3.55 5.90
C LEU A 117 -10.36 3.96 6.46
N PHE A 118 -11.46 3.53 5.82
CA PHE A 118 -12.80 3.80 6.35
C PHE A 118 -13.05 3.09 7.68
N ALA A 119 -12.73 1.80 7.78
CA ALA A 119 -12.87 1.05 9.02
C ALA A 119 -12.08 1.71 10.16
N TYR A 120 -10.85 2.14 9.87
CA TYR A 120 -10.01 2.81 10.86
C TYR A 120 -10.53 4.19 11.23
N SER A 121 -11.04 4.96 10.27
CA SER A 121 -11.68 6.25 10.56
C SER A 121 -12.85 6.11 11.53
N ILE A 122 -13.59 4.99 11.44
CA ILE A 122 -14.75 4.71 12.30
C ILE A 122 -14.28 4.17 13.66
N GLU A 123 -13.49 3.10 13.68
CA GLU A 123 -13.03 2.44 14.91
C GLU A 123 -12.20 3.38 15.81
N MET A 124 -11.34 4.18 15.19
CA MET A 124 -10.38 5.04 15.90
C MET A 124 -10.73 6.53 15.82
N ARG A 125 -11.89 6.89 15.24
CA ARG A 125 -12.34 8.28 15.04
C ARG A 125 -11.26 9.16 14.38
N SER A 126 -10.57 8.60 13.39
CA SER A 126 -9.41 9.24 12.75
C SER A 126 -9.83 10.04 11.53
N LEU A 127 -9.76 11.38 11.66
CA LEU A 127 -9.98 12.29 10.53
C LEU A 127 -8.92 12.08 9.43
N LEU A 128 -7.66 11.83 9.80
CA LEU A 128 -6.59 11.58 8.83
C LEU A 128 -6.89 10.36 7.97
N ALA A 129 -7.38 9.26 8.56
CA ALA A 129 -7.77 8.07 7.79
C ALA A 129 -8.92 8.35 6.82
N ALA A 130 -9.93 9.11 7.26
CA ALA A 130 -11.05 9.51 6.40
C ALA A 130 -10.58 10.38 5.22
N LEU A 131 -9.74 11.39 5.48
CA LEU A 131 -9.17 12.24 4.43
C LEU A 131 -8.29 11.44 3.47
N SER A 132 -7.46 10.52 3.98
CA SER A 132 -6.66 9.62 3.15
C SER A 132 -7.54 8.75 2.23
N ALA A 133 -8.67 8.23 2.73
CA ALA A 133 -9.60 7.46 1.92
C ALA A 133 -10.22 8.32 0.80
N ILE A 134 -10.66 9.54 1.15
CA ILE A 134 -11.27 10.48 0.21
C ILE A 134 -10.25 10.88 -0.87
N ILE A 135 -9.01 11.21 -0.50
CA ILE A 135 -7.94 11.55 -1.45
C ILE A 135 -7.69 10.38 -2.40
N GLY A 136 -7.62 9.15 -1.89
CA GLY A 136 -7.47 7.96 -2.72
C GLY A 136 -8.62 7.78 -3.71
N LEU A 137 -9.87 7.90 -3.26
CA LEU A 137 -11.05 7.80 -4.13
C LEU A 137 -11.08 8.91 -5.18
N LEU A 138 -10.77 10.15 -4.80
CA LEU A 138 -10.71 11.28 -5.73
C LEU A 138 -9.63 11.07 -6.80
N ALA A 139 -8.47 10.51 -6.44
CA ALA A 139 -7.42 10.22 -7.41
C ALA A 139 -7.90 9.25 -8.50
N TRP A 140 -8.56 8.15 -8.11
CA TRP A 140 -9.14 7.20 -9.06
C TRP A 140 -10.31 7.80 -9.86
N PHE A 141 -11.17 8.58 -9.20
CA PHE A 141 -12.28 9.27 -9.85
C PHE A 141 -11.80 10.23 -10.94
N PHE A 142 -10.81 11.09 -10.66
CA PHE A 142 -10.25 12.02 -11.64
C PHE A 142 -9.51 11.32 -12.78
N PHE A 143 -8.84 10.18 -12.50
CA PHE A 143 -8.25 9.36 -13.54
C PHE A 143 -9.32 8.83 -14.51
N TRP A 144 -10.47 8.35 -14.00
CA TRP A 144 -11.54 7.80 -14.84
C TRP A 144 -12.30 8.85 -15.65
N LEU A 145 -12.26 10.11 -15.21
CA LEU A 145 -12.80 11.24 -15.98
C LEU A 145 -11.87 11.70 -17.10
N ASP A 146 -10.67 11.12 -17.23
CA ASP A 146 -9.66 11.45 -18.24
C ASP A 146 -9.31 12.96 -18.29
N ILE A 147 -9.36 13.64 -17.15
CA ILE A 147 -9.21 15.11 -17.07
C ILE A 147 -7.76 15.55 -17.35
N SER A 148 -6.80 14.64 -17.35
CA SER A 148 -5.36 14.99 -17.32
C SER A 148 -4.42 14.11 -18.14
N GLN A 149 -4.94 13.19 -18.97
CA GLN A 149 -4.12 12.27 -19.79
C GLN A 149 -3.00 11.59 -18.97
N LEU A 150 -3.32 11.19 -17.74
CA LEU A 150 -2.37 10.57 -16.83
C LEU A 150 -2.40 9.05 -17.02
N GLY A 151 -1.27 8.39 -16.79
CA GLY A 151 -1.20 6.94 -16.72
C GLY A 151 -1.77 6.45 -15.40
N VAL A 152 -2.08 5.16 -15.34
CA VAL A 152 -2.58 4.48 -14.13
C VAL A 152 -1.63 4.65 -12.94
N ALA A 153 -0.33 4.87 -13.18
CA ALA A 153 0.66 5.09 -12.14
C ALA A 153 0.33 6.28 -11.22
N VAL A 154 -0.37 7.30 -11.71
CA VAL A 154 -0.67 8.50 -10.92
C VAL A 154 -1.73 8.24 -9.83
N PRO A 155 -2.94 7.73 -10.12
CA PRO A 155 -3.88 7.39 -9.07
C PRO A 155 -3.34 6.30 -8.13
N GLU A 156 -2.55 5.35 -8.64
CA GLU A 156 -1.86 4.36 -7.80
C GLU A 156 -0.92 5.03 -6.78
N LEU A 157 -0.08 5.96 -7.23
CA LEU A 157 0.85 6.68 -6.36
C LEU A 157 0.11 7.56 -5.34
N ILE A 158 -0.84 8.37 -5.79
CA ILE A 158 -1.56 9.31 -4.91
C ILE A 158 -2.34 8.55 -3.84
N SER A 159 -3.09 7.52 -4.22
CA SER A 159 -3.86 6.73 -3.26
C SER A 159 -2.96 5.98 -2.28
N SER A 160 -1.82 5.43 -2.74
CA SER A 160 -0.84 4.75 -1.88
C SER A 160 -0.15 5.70 -0.91
N LEU A 161 0.25 6.90 -1.35
CA LEU A 161 0.86 7.92 -0.50
C LEU A 161 -0.12 8.44 0.54
N ALA A 162 -1.38 8.67 0.17
CA ALA A 162 -2.42 9.09 1.10
C ALA A 162 -2.65 8.03 2.19
N ALA A 163 -2.74 6.74 1.81
CA ALA A 163 -2.84 5.64 2.76
C ALA A 163 -1.59 5.54 3.65
N THR A 164 -0.40 5.72 3.08
CA THR A 164 0.89 5.66 3.80
C THR A 164 1.01 6.78 4.82
N ALA A 165 0.56 8.00 4.51
CA ALA A 165 0.59 9.11 5.45
C ALA A 165 -0.19 8.80 6.73
N TRP A 166 -1.40 8.25 6.59
CA TRP A 166 -2.17 7.74 7.73
C TRP A 166 -1.42 6.60 8.43
N PHE A 167 -0.92 5.63 7.69
CA PHE A 167 -0.28 4.43 8.24
C PHE A 167 0.96 4.77 9.08
N LEU A 168 1.81 5.68 8.61
CA LEU A 168 2.99 6.14 9.35
C LEU A 168 2.60 6.93 10.60
N TYR A 169 1.55 7.74 10.53
CA TYR A 169 1.03 8.45 11.70
C TYR A 169 0.50 7.45 12.75
N ASP A 170 -0.19 6.40 12.32
CA ASP A 170 -0.65 5.33 13.19
C ASP A 170 0.51 4.54 13.84
N ASN A 171 1.57 4.27 13.07
CA ASN A 171 2.81 3.69 13.60
C ASN A 171 3.44 4.60 14.66
N TYR A 172 3.53 5.90 14.40
CA TYR A 172 4.04 6.90 15.36
C TYR A 172 3.23 6.90 16.66
N LEU A 173 1.89 6.94 16.57
CA LEU A 173 1.02 6.87 17.76
C LEU A 173 1.22 5.56 18.55
N SER A 174 1.44 4.45 17.85
CA SER A 174 1.66 3.13 18.45
C SER A 174 3.01 3.01 19.19
N ILE A 175 4.00 3.83 18.81
CA ILE A 175 5.28 3.96 19.54
C ILE A 175 5.07 4.75 20.84
N GLN A 176 4.28 5.83 20.78
CA GLN A 176 4.03 6.72 21.93
C GLN A 176 3.12 6.10 23.00
N LYS A 177 2.19 5.24 22.59
CA LYS A 177 1.24 4.55 23.49
C LYS A 177 1.43 3.04 23.39
N PRO A 178 2.51 2.47 23.97
CA PRO A 178 2.70 1.03 23.96
C PRO A 178 1.48 0.36 24.62
N VAL A 179 0.91 -0.62 23.93
CA VAL A 179 -0.15 -1.47 24.51
C VAL A 179 0.40 -2.04 25.81
N ALA A 180 -0.26 -1.73 26.93
CA ALA A 180 0.11 -2.30 28.23
C ALA A 180 0.20 -3.82 28.05
N ALA A 181 1.37 -4.39 28.30
CA ALA A 181 1.54 -5.83 28.29
C ALA A 181 0.54 -6.37 29.31
N LYS A 182 -0.46 -7.14 28.85
CA LYS A 182 -1.23 -7.97 29.77
C LYS A 182 -0.23 -8.94 30.38
N ALA A 183 0.10 -8.69 31.65
CA ALA A 183 0.82 -9.61 32.51
C ALA A 183 -0.04 -10.85 32.76
#